data_AF-A0A3D8IDZ8-F1
#
_entry.id   AF-A0A3D8IDZ8-F1
#
_cell.length_a   1.000
_cell.length_b   1.000
_cell.length_c   1.000
_cell.angle_alpha   90.00
_cell.angle_beta   90.00
_cell.angle_gamma   90.00
#
_symmetry.space_group_name_H-M   'P 1'
#
loop_
_entity.id
_entity.type
_entity.pdbx_description
1 polymer ?
#
loop_
_entity_poly.entity_id
_entity_poly.type
_entity_poly.pdbx_seq_one_letter_code
_entity_poly.pdbx_strand_id
1 'polypeptide(L)'
;MRQVVGGAYAQQVIKKQYGVVDNFGNNIYYTAYYQVELEAGDSAYFNLGSDYYAAIAATYNFKTNKVTSEVVKINKYNSSNVKTLDFQNNVIDRIKNYNAVGSWIRQDKINIKYFK
;
A
#
# COMPACT_ATOMS: atom_id res chain seq x y z
N MET A 1 -9.08 -25.05 -14.69
CA MET A 1 -8.94 -23.72 -14.03
C MET A 1 -8.75 -23.97 -12.54
N ARG A 2 -7.61 -23.57 -11.97
CA ARG A 2 -7.32 -23.80 -10.55
C ARG A 2 -7.99 -22.68 -9.75
N GLN A 3 -9.14 -22.99 -9.16
CA GLN A 3 -9.85 -22.07 -8.27
C GLN A 3 -9.00 -21.91 -7.01
N VAL A 4 -8.37 -20.75 -6.83
CA VAL A 4 -7.73 -20.42 -5.55
C VAL A 4 -8.85 -20.05 -4.60
N VAL A 5 -9.22 -21.00 -3.74
CA VAL A 5 -10.18 -20.80 -2.64
C VAL A 5 -9.37 -20.23 -1.46
N GLY A 6 -9.44 -18.91 -1.28
CA GLY A 6 -8.65 -18.14 -0.31
C GLY A 6 -7.70 -17.14 -0.97
N GLY A 7 -7.84 -15.85 -0.69
CA GLY A 7 -6.87 -14.86 -1.14
C GLY A 7 -7.08 -13.46 -0.56
N ALA A 8 -5.99 -12.75 -0.35
CA ALA A 8 -6.02 -11.36 0.07
C ALA A 8 -6.51 -10.47 -1.08
N TYR A 9 -7.10 -9.31 -0.77
CA TYR A 9 -7.46 -8.33 -1.79
C TYR A 9 -7.09 -6.91 -1.37
N ALA A 10 -6.54 -6.17 -2.33
CA ALA A 10 -6.30 -4.76 -2.17
C ALA A 10 -7.63 -3.99 -2.28
N GLN A 11 -7.79 -2.98 -1.44
CA GLN A 11 -8.92 -2.05 -1.47
C GLN A 11 -8.42 -0.62 -1.68
N GLN A 12 -9.20 0.19 -2.38
CA GLN A 12 -8.97 1.64 -2.47
C GLN A 12 -9.39 2.35 -1.17
N VAL A 13 -8.88 1.88 -0.03
CA VAL A 13 -9.10 2.43 1.30
C VAL A 13 -7.75 2.87 1.84
N ILE A 14 -7.52 4.18 1.88
CA ILE A 14 -6.27 4.76 2.36
C ILE A 14 -6.26 4.74 3.89
N LYS A 15 -5.32 4.00 4.49
CA LYS A 15 -5.13 3.96 5.95
C LYS A 15 -4.15 5.01 6.45
N LYS A 16 -3.22 5.40 5.60
CA LYS A 16 -2.19 6.39 5.86
C LYS A 16 -1.77 7.00 4.53
N GLN A 17 -1.39 8.27 4.56
CA GLN A 17 -0.79 8.93 3.41
C GLN A 17 0.11 10.06 3.87
N TYR A 18 1.11 10.38 3.05
CA TYR A 18 1.94 11.57 3.23
C TYR A 18 2.50 12.02 1.88
N GLY A 19 2.93 13.26 1.81
CA GLY A 19 3.61 13.82 0.66
C GLY A 19 4.86 14.56 1.06
N VAL A 20 5.76 14.71 0.10
CA VAL A 20 7.02 15.44 0.24
C VAL A 20 7.02 16.53 -0.81
N VAL A 21 7.26 17.77 -0.37
CA VAL A 21 7.43 18.94 -1.23
C VAL A 21 8.88 19.43 -1.17
N ASP A 22 9.30 20.20 -2.18
CA ASP A 22 10.55 20.94 -2.12
C ASP A 22 10.40 22.27 -1.36
N ASN A 23 11.50 23.01 -1.20
CA ASN A 23 11.53 24.31 -0.53
C ASN A 23 10.71 25.40 -1.24
N PHE A 24 10.25 25.15 -2.46
CA PHE A 24 9.42 26.05 -3.26
C PHE A 24 7.93 25.62 -3.26
N GLY A 25 7.58 24.55 -2.54
CA GLY A 25 6.22 24.02 -2.47
C GLY A 25 5.82 23.13 -3.64
N ASN A 26 6.76 22.70 -4.49
CA ASN A 26 6.47 21.75 -5.57
C ASN A 26 6.42 20.32 -5.02
N ASN A 27 5.41 19.55 -5.44
CA ASN A 27 5.29 18.14 -5.07
C ASN A 27 6.45 17.30 -5.62
N ILE A 28 7.10 16.51 -4.75
CA ILE A 28 8.16 15.55 -5.12
C ILE A 28 7.61 14.13 -5.11
N TYR A 29 7.04 13.71 -3.97
CA TYR A 29 6.49 12.37 -3.77
C TYR A 29 5.14 12.43 -3.08
N TYR A 30 4.27 11.47 -3.41
CA TYR A 30 3.10 11.14 -2.63
C TYR A 30 3.10 9.65 -2.35
N THR A 31 2.97 9.27 -1.08
CA THR A 31 2.86 7.87 -0.67
C THR A 31 1.51 7.66 0.00
N ALA A 32 0.79 6.64 -0.45
CA ALA A 32 -0.47 6.18 0.13
C ALA A 32 -0.37 4.70 0.51
N TYR A 33 -1.00 4.35 1.63
CA TYR A 33 -1.05 2.99 2.14
C TYR A 33 -2.47 2.46 1.99
N TYR A 34 -2.67 1.60 1.00
CA TYR A 34 -3.95 0.99 0.68
C TYR A 34 -4.16 -0.27 1.50
N GLN A 35 -5.33 -0.43 2.08
CA GLN A 35 -5.68 -1.61 2.88
C GLN A 35 -5.59 -2.89 2.04
N VAL A 36 -5.04 -3.95 2.63
CA VAL A 36 -5.18 -5.32 2.14
C VAL A 36 -6.02 -6.08 3.14
N GLU A 37 -7.19 -6.53 2.72
CA GLU A 37 -8.02 -7.43 3.51
C GLU A 37 -7.57 -8.87 3.24
N LEU A 38 -7.38 -9.60 4.34
CA LEU A 38 -6.95 -10.99 4.30
C LEU A 38 -8.17 -11.88 4.50
N GLU A 39 -8.33 -12.86 3.62
CA GLU A 39 -9.31 -13.93 3.84
C GLU A 39 -8.77 -14.92 4.89
N ALA A 40 -9.67 -15.76 5.44
CA ALA A 40 -9.31 -16.71 6.49
C ALA A 40 -8.18 -17.65 6.02
N GLY A 41 -7.09 -17.73 6.80
CA GLY A 41 -5.91 -18.54 6.50
C GLY A 41 -4.77 -17.79 5.79
N ASP A 42 -4.99 -16.57 5.30
CA ASP A 42 -3.95 -15.83 4.58
C ASP A 42 -2.93 -15.13 5.49
N SER A 43 -3.30 -14.85 6.74
CA SER A 43 -2.44 -14.14 7.71
C SER A 43 -1.07 -14.80 7.93
N ALA A 44 -0.99 -16.13 7.82
CA ALA A 44 0.25 -16.88 7.94
C ALA A 44 1.24 -16.58 6.79
N TYR A 45 0.75 -16.39 5.57
CA TYR A 45 1.59 -16.10 4.40
C TYR A 45 2.19 -14.68 4.45
N PHE A 46 1.51 -13.77 5.11
CA PHE A 46 1.95 -12.39 5.30
C PHE A 46 2.83 -12.22 6.55
N ASN A 47 2.97 -13.28 7.37
CA ASN A 47 3.70 -13.27 8.65
C ASN A 47 3.36 -12.03 9.50
N LEU A 48 2.05 -11.80 9.66
CA LEU A 48 1.53 -10.69 10.46
C LEU A 48 1.48 -11.11 11.93
N GLY A 49 2.11 -10.32 12.80
CA GLY A 49 1.80 -10.40 14.23
C GLY A 49 0.36 -9.94 14.50
N SER A 50 -0.21 -10.31 15.65
CA SER A 50 -1.58 -9.95 16.06
C SER A 50 -1.87 -8.45 15.94
N ASP A 51 -0.85 -7.63 16.17
CA ASP A 51 -0.96 -6.17 16.22
C ASP A 51 -0.71 -5.51 14.88
N TYR A 52 -0.59 -6.28 13.79
CA TYR A 52 -0.32 -5.77 12.46
C TYR A 52 -1.47 -6.08 11.50
N TYR A 53 -1.63 -5.22 10.49
CA TYR A 53 -2.45 -5.48 9.31
C TYR A 53 -1.62 -5.27 8.05
N ALA A 54 -2.02 -5.90 6.94
CA ALA A 54 -1.35 -5.77 5.66
C ALA A 54 -1.85 -4.52 4.91
N ALA A 55 -0.92 -3.87 4.20
CA ALA A 55 -1.23 -2.76 3.31
C ALA A 55 -0.28 -2.78 2.11
N ILE A 56 -0.64 -2.08 1.04
CA ILE A 56 0.25 -1.79 -0.08
C ILE A 56 0.68 -0.33 0.06
N ALA A 57 1.97 -0.12 0.29
CA ALA A 57 2.57 1.19 0.20
C ALA A 57 2.82 1.48 -1.28
N ALA A 58 2.12 2.47 -1.82
CA ALA A 58 2.34 2.94 -3.18
C ALA A 58 2.88 4.36 -3.12
N THR A 59 3.87 4.65 -3.96
CA THR A 59 4.51 5.96 -4.06
C THR A 59 4.45 6.45 -5.48
N TYR A 60 3.90 7.65 -5.68
CA TYR A 60 3.91 8.38 -6.93
C TYR A 60 5.02 9.42 -6.90
N ASN A 61 5.91 9.37 -7.89
CA ASN A 61 6.96 10.36 -8.10
C ASN A 61 6.47 11.40 -9.12
N PHE A 62 6.33 12.65 -8.69
CA PHE A 62 5.84 13.73 -9.54
C PHE A 62 6.84 14.15 -10.61
N LYS A 63 8.16 13.99 -10.37
CA LYS A 63 9.20 14.34 -11.35
C LYS A 63 9.29 13.34 -12.50
N THR A 64 9.12 12.05 -12.21
CA THR A 64 9.28 10.97 -13.21
C THR A 64 7.97 10.39 -13.72
N ASN A 65 6.83 10.77 -13.12
CA ASN A 65 5.51 10.19 -13.38
C ASN A 65 5.43 8.67 -13.13
N LYS A 66 6.40 8.10 -12.38
CA LYS A 66 6.47 6.68 -12.06
C LYS A 66 5.74 6.37 -10.76
N VAL A 67 5.25 5.14 -10.67
CA VAL A 67 4.72 4.56 -9.43
C VAL A 67 5.55 3.36 -9.05
N THR A 68 5.89 3.29 -7.77
CA THR A 68 6.43 2.10 -7.13
C THR A 68 5.46 1.63 -6.07
N SER A 69 5.44 0.33 -5.82
CA SER A 69 4.60 -0.25 -4.77
C SER A 69 5.29 -1.42 -4.10
N GLU A 70 5.02 -1.60 -2.82
CA GLU A 70 5.49 -2.73 -2.01
C GLU A 70 4.41 -3.11 -0.99
N VAL A 71 4.38 -4.38 -0.60
CA VAL A 71 3.50 -4.86 0.47
C VAL A 71 4.17 -4.66 1.81
N VAL A 72 3.47 -4.01 2.73
CA VAL A 72 3.95 -3.72 4.08
C VAL A 72 2.99 -4.27 5.11
N LYS A 73 3.47 -4.39 6.35
CA LYS A 73 2.64 -4.52 7.54
C LYS A 73 2.72 -3.26 8.38
N ILE A 74 1.58 -2.80 8.86
CA ILE A 74 1.45 -1.60 9.68
C ILE A 74 0.90 -2.00 11.04
N ASN A 75 1.49 -1.48 12.11
CA ASN A 75 0.98 -1.74 13.44
C ASN A 75 -0.37 -1.01 13.65
N LYS A 76 -1.36 -1.74 14.20
CA LYS A 76 -2.72 -1.27 14.47
C LYS A 76 -2.77 -0.14 15.50
N TYR A 77 -1.84 -0.15 16.45
CA TYR A 77 -1.76 0.81 17.56
C TYR A 77 -0.74 1.93 17.30
N ASN A 78 0.14 1.77 16.31
CA ASN A 78 1.12 2.77 15.91
C ASN A 78 1.32 2.78 14.38
N SER A 79 0.58 3.64 13.68
CA SER A 79 0.62 3.73 12.21
C SER A 79 1.95 4.27 11.64
N SER A 80 2.85 4.76 12.49
CA SER A 80 4.23 5.11 12.10
C SER A 80 5.16 3.90 12.07
N ASN A 81 4.80 2.80 12.75
CA ASN A 81 5.51 1.54 12.68
C ASN A 81 5.06 0.76 11.44
N VAL A 82 5.75 1.01 10.34
CA VAL A 82 5.59 0.33 9.05
C VAL A 82 6.79 -0.58 8.82
N LYS A 83 6.55 -1.82 8.42
CA LYS A 83 7.60 -2.79 8.10
C LYS A 83 7.33 -3.43 6.74
N THR A 84 8.34 -3.46 5.88
CA THR A 84 8.29 -4.25 4.65
C THR A 84 8.23 -5.74 5.00
N LEU A 85 7.57 -6.53 4.15
CA LEU A 85 7.55 -7.98 4.26
C LEU A 85 8.75 -8.58 3.52
N ASP A 86 9.43 -9.56 4.13
CA ASP A 86 10.64 -10.17 3.54
C ASP A 86 10.36 -10.94 2.24
N PHE A 87 9.14 -11.43 2.04
CA PHE A 87 8.73 -12.28 0.91
C PHE A 87 7.77 -11.55 -0.05
N GLN A 88 8.18 -10.40 -0.59
CA GLN A 88 7.34 -9.55 -1.44
C GLN A 88 6.61 -10.30 -2.56
N ASN A 89 7.34 -11.03 -3.40
CA ASN A 89 6.76 -11.67 -4.59
C ASN A 89 5.67 -12.69 -4.22
N ASN A 90 5.94 -13.53 -3.21
CA ASN A 90 4.98 -14.55 -2.74
C ASN A 90 3.68 -13.92 -2.24
N VAL A 91 3.79 -12.75 -1.61
CA VAL A 91 2.64 -12.04 -1.05
C VAL A 91 1.88 -11.30 -2.15
N ILE A 92 2.58 -10.65 -3.08
CA ILE A 92 1.98 -9.93 -4.22
C ILE A 92 1.10 -10.85 -5.05
N ASP A 93 1.57 -12.05 -5.39
CA ASP A 93 0.83 -13.02 -6.21
C ASP A 93 -0.48 -13.50 -5.54
N ARG A 94 -0.59 -13.33 -4.22
CA ARG A 94 -1.78 -13.70 -3.43
C ARG A 94 -2.75 -12.53 -3.23
N ILE A 95 -2.37 -11.30 -3.58
CA ILE A 95 -3.23 -10.13 -3.46
C ILE A 95 -3.97 -9.88 -4.77
N LYS A 96 -5.27 -10.15 -4.75
CA LYS A 96 -6.18 -9.75 -5.81
C LYS A 96 -6.15 -8.22 -5.97
N ASN A 97 -6.17 -7.76 -7.21
CA ASN A 97 -6.14 -6.33 -7.58
C ASN A 97 -4.88 -5.56 -7.16
N TYR A 98 -3.75 -6.22 -6.87
CA TYR A 98 -2.49 -5.52 -6.58
C TYR A 98 -2.14 -4.47 -7.66
N ASN A 99 -2.27 -4.84 -8.94
CA ASN A 99 -1.95 -3.95 -10.06
C ASN A 99 -2.88 -2.72 -10.15
N ALA A 100 -4.09 -2.77 -9.57
CA ALA A 100 -5.02 -1.65 -9.59
C ALA A 100 -4.54 -0.46 -8.72
N VAL A 101 -3.69 -0.73 -7.73
CA VAL A 101 -3.13 0.28 -6.81
C VAL A 101 -2.40 1.38 -7.57
N GLY A 102 -1.72 1.04 -8.67
CA GLY A 102 -1.05 2.03 -9.51
C GLY A 102 -2.01 3.05 -10.13
N SER A 103 -3.22 2.63 -10.48
CA SER A 103 -4.26 3.53 -10.98
C SER A 103 -4.88 4.36 -9.86
N TRP A 104 -5.12 3.75 -8.69
CA TRP A 104 -5.67 4.45 -7.52
C TRP A 104 -4.80 5.62 -7.10
N ILE A 105 -3.49 5.41 -6.92
CA ILE A 105 -2.60 6.49 -6.48
C ILE A 105 -2.49 7.63 -7.50
N ARG A 106 -2.67 7.35 -8.80
CA ARG A 106 -2.71 8.39 -9.84
C ARG A 106 -3.98 9.23 -9.80
N GLN A 107 -5.08 8.68 -9.30
CA GLN A 107 -6.32 9.42 -9.06
C GLN A 107 -6.23 10.18 -7.75
N ASP A 108 -5.81 9.51 -6.68
CA ASP A 108 -5.79 10.05 -5.32
C ASP A 108 -4.81 11.21 -5.17
N LYS A 109 -3.70 11.22 -5.93
CA LYS A 109 -2.72 12.32 -5.89
C LYS A 109 -3.31 13.69 -6.23
N ILE A 110 -4.41 13.74 -6.98
CA ILE A 110 -5.04 14.99 -7.44
C ILE A 110 -5.77 15.68 -6.28
N ASN A 111 -6.23 14.92 -5.30
CA ASN A 111 -7.01 15.42 -4.16
C ASN A 111 -6.13 15.97 -3.02
N ILE A 112 -4.81 15.95 -3.17
CA ILE A 112 -3.88 16.40 -2.16
C ILE A 112 -3.63 17.89 -2.34
N LYS A 113 -4.53 18.70 -1.78
CA LYS A 113 -4.24 20.12 -1.57
C LYS A 113 -3.33 20.25 -0.34
N TYR A 114 -2.03 20.32 -0.62
CA TYR A 114 -1.00 20.91 0.25
C TYR A 114 -0.93 20.32 1.66
N PHE A 115 0.01 19.39 1.86
CA PHE A 115 0.56 19.13 3.20
C PHE A 115 1.20 20.44 3.67
N LYS A 116 0.46 21.20 4.49
CA LYS A 116 0.98 22.32 5.28
C LYS A 116 1.59 21.79 6.57
#